data_AF-A0A8T6PHW7-F1
#
_entry.id   AF-A0A8T6PHW7-F1
#
_cell.length_a   1.000
_cell.length_b   1.000
_cell.length_c   1.000
_cell.angle_alpha   90.00
_cell.angle_beta   90.00
_cell.angle_gamma   90.00
#
_symmetry.space_group_name_H-M   'P 1'
#
loop_
_entity.id
_entity.type
_entity.pdbx_description
1 polymer ?
#
loop_
_entity_poly.entity_id
_entity_poly.type
_entity_poly.pdbx_seq_one_letter_code
_entity_poly.pdbx_strand_id
1 'polypeptide(L)'
;MRVKINRDVCPAHLAFCEQCLGKFLREPLGYERRCFEEIVDDESDILTIEMHSDNYDIVLRLNDEERRLAAGEGWSYFVDFDPSMYR
;
A
#
# COMPACT_ATOMS: atom_id res chain seq x y z
N MET A 1 4.92 1.45 -12.05
CA MET A 1 4.75 0.10 -11.43
C MET A 1 3.34 -0.04 -10.87
N ARG A 2 2.78 -1.25 -10.84
CA ARG A 2 1.49 -1.55 -10.20
C ARG A 2 1.62 -2.68 -9.17
N VAL A 3 1.00 -2.51 -8.01
CA VAL A 3 0.89 -3.55 -6.98
C VAL A 3 -0.57 -3.77 -6.58
N LYS A 4 -0.96 -5.03 -6.46
CA LYS A 4 -2.26 -5.45 -5.93
C LYS A 4 -2.07 -6.05 -4.54
N ILE A 5 -2.82 -5.55 -3.58
CA ILE A 5 -2.74 -5.90 -2.16
C ILE A 5 -4.12 -6.37 -1.71
N ASN A 6 -4.18 -7.55 -1.14
CA ASN A 6 -5.33 -8.03 -0.41
C ASN A 6 -5.00 -7.99 1.07
N ARG A 7 -5.56 -7.03 1.78
CA ARG A 7 -5.29 -6.83 3.20
C ARG A 7 -5.93 -7.92 4.06
N ASP A 8 -7.04 -8.50 3.63
CA ASP A 8 -7.85 -9.43 4.43
C ASP A 8 -7.15 -10.76 4.71
N VAL A 9 -6.17 -11.12 3.88
CA VAL A 9 -5.34 -12.32 4.11
C VAL A 9 -4.24 -12.09 5.16
N CYS A 10 -4.02 -10.84 5.60
CA CYS A 10 -3.02 -10.51 6.60
C CYS A 10 -3.64 -10.46 8.01
N PRO A 11 -3.12 -11.22 8.99
CA PRO A 11 -3.65 -11.17 10.35
C PRO A 11 -3.07 -10.03 11.20
N ALA A 12 -2.16 -9.21 10.67
CA ALA A 12 -1.47 -8.16 11.44
C ALA A 12 -2.38 -6.95 11.70
N HIS A 13 -2.02 -6.10 12.67
CA HIS A 13 -2.73 -4.84 12.95
C HIS A 13 -2.34 -3.70 11.99
N LEU A 14 -3.11 -2.61 11.95
CA LEU A 14 -2.89 -1.45 11.08
C LEU A 14 -1.46 -0.89 11.16
N ALA A 15 -0.91 -0.71 12.36
CA ALA A 15 0.46 -0.20 12.54
C ALA A 15 1.51 -1.04 11.82
N PHE A 16 1.30 -2.36 11.75
CA PHE A 16 2.21 -3.25 11.01
C PHE A 16 2.01 -3.13 9.49
N CYS A 17 0.76 -2.93 9.05
CA CYS A 17 0.45 -2.65 7.65
C CYS A 17 1.11 -1.34 7.18
N GLU A 18 1.03 -0.27 7.98
CA GLU A 18 1.68 1.01 7.70
C GLU A 18 3.20 0.88 7.58
N GLN A 19 3.84 0.14 8.48
CA GLN A 19 5.27 -0.13 8.40
C GLN A 19 5.65 -0.93 7.15
N CYS A 20 4.86 -1.95 6.81
CA CYS A 20 5.09 -2.77 5.63
C CYS A 20 4.96 -1.94 4.35
N LEU A 21 3.84 -1.22 4.19
CA LEU A 21 3.63 -0.42 3.00
C LEU A 21 4.62 0.74 2.94
N GLY A 22 4.94 1.39 4.06
CA GLY A 22 5.95 2.44 4.11
C GLY A 22 7.34 1.96 3.69
N LYS A 23 7.71 0.71 4.02
CA LYS A 23 8.95 0.11 3.52
C LYS A 23 8.89 -0.18 2.03
N PHE A 24 7.77 -0.72 1.53
CA PHE A 24 7.56 -0.91 0.10
C PHE A 24 7.64 0.42 -0.68
N LEU A 25 7.01 1.48 -0.19
CA LEU A 25 7.04 2.80 -0.83
C LEU A 25 8.47 3.36 -0.96
N ARG A 26 9.34 3.10 0.04
CA ARG A 26 10.77 3.44 -0.05
C ARG A 26 11.52 2.56 -1.04
N GLU A 27 11.31 1.25 -0.97
CA GLU A 27 12.06 0.22 -1.69
C GLU A 27 11.14 -0.77 -2.41
N PRO A 28 10.46 -0.36 -3.50
CA PRO A 28 9.40 -1.16 -4.12
C PRO A 28 9.89 -2.45 -4.77
N LEU A 29 11.17 -2.50 -5.17
CA LEU A 29 11.80 -3.68 -5.76
C LEU A 29 12.44 -4.63 -4.72
N GLY A 30 12.44 -4.26 -3.43
CA GLY A 30 13.14 -4.98 -2.36
C GLY A 30 12.23 -5.59 -1.30
N TYR A 31 10.91 -5.41 -1.41
CA TYR A 31 10.00 -5.73 -0.33
C TYR A 31 8.65 -6.27 -0.79
N GLU A 32 8.47 -7.57 -0.65
CA GLU A 32 7.21 -8.28 -0.90
C GLU A 32 6.66 -8.87 0.40
N ARG A 33 5.34 -8.95 0.52
CA ARG A 33 4.64 -9.54 1.66
C ARG A 33 3.50 -10.44 1.20
N ARG A 34 3.07 -11.33 2.10
CA ARG A 34 1.98 -12.30 1.84
C ARG A 34 0.65 -11.67 1.42
N CYS A 35 0.40 -10.42 1.79
CA CYS A 35 -0.79 -9.69 1.36
C CYS A 35 -0.66 -9.09 -0.05
N PHE A 36 0.51 -9.15 -0.68
CA PHE A 36 0.70 -8.65 -2.03
C PHE A 36 0.35 -9.80 -2.97
N GLU A 37 -0.71 -9.62 -3.76
CA GLU A 37 -1.18 -10.64 -4.70
C GLU A 37 -0.41 -10.57 -6.02
N GLU A 38 -0.03 -9.35 -6.43
CA GLU A 38 0.59 -9.12 -7.72
C GLU A 38 1.49 -7.87 -7.66
N ILE A 39 2.67 -7.95 -8.27
CA ILE A 39 3.55 -6.80 -8.53
C ILE A 39 3.91 -6.86 -10.02
N VAL A 40 3.54 -5.84 -10.76
CA VAL A 40 3.86 -5.70 -12.18
C VAL A 40 4.68 -4.43 -12.37
N ASP A 41 5.87 -4.57 -12.93
CA ASP A 41 6.57 -3.42 -13.47
C ASP A 41 5.99 -3.10 -14.86
N ASP A 42 5.32 -1.97 -14.96
CA ASP A 42 4.65 -1.47 -16.17
C ASP A 42 5.44 -0.32 -16.81
N GLU A 43 6.69 -0.10 -16.40
CA GLU A 43 7.58 0.98 -16.85
C GLU A 43 7.02 2.40 -16.63
N SER A 44 5.96 2.53 -15.83
CA SER A 44 5.34 3.82 -15.48
C SER A 44 6.08 4.48 -14.31
N ASP A 45 6.28 5.80 -14.43
CA ASP A 45 6.78 6.68 -13.35
C ASP A 45 5.77 6.81 -12.18
N ILE A 46 4.53 6.37 -12.39
CA ILE A 46 3.49 6.35 -11.36
C ILE A 46 3.46 4.98 -10.70
N LEU A 47 3.49 4.96 -9.37
CA LEU A 47 3.19 3.79 -8.58
C LEU A 47 1.68 3.69 -8.35
N THR A 48 1.07 2.64 -8.88
CA THR A 48 -0.34 2.33 -8.65
C THR A 48 -0.45 1.25 -7.57
N ILE A 49 -1.20 1.54 -6.51
CA ILE A 49 -1.48 0.59 -5.42
C ILE A 49 -2.97 0.32 -5.43
N GLU A 50 -3.34 -0.93 -5.66
CA GLU A 50 -4.71 -1.41 -5.58
C GLU A 50 -4.84 -2.25 -4.33
N MET A 51 -5.59 -1.77 -3.34
CA MET A 51 -5.73 -2.42 -2.06
C MET A 51 -7.18 -2.75 -1.79
N HIS A 52 -7.44 -4.02 -1.53
CA HIS A 52 -8.68 -4.51 -0.97
C HIS A 52 -8.54 -4.62 0.55
N SER A 53 -9.47 -4.05 1.31
CA SER A 53 -9.58 -4.23 2.76
C SER A 53 -11.03 -4.18 3.20
N ASP A 54 -11.49 -5.21 3.91
CA ASP A 54 -12.87 -5.36 4.33
C ASP A 54 -13.86 -5.22 3.15
N ASN A 55 -14.64 -4.14 3.11
CA ASN A 55 -15.58 -3.83 2.02
C ASN A 55 -15.10 -2.67 1.13
N TYR A 56 -13.82 -2.32 1.22
CA TYR A 56 -13.23 -1.16 0.54
C TYR A 56 -12.20 -1.60 -0.48
N ASP A 57 -12.37 -1.11 -1.70
CA ASP A 57 -11.36 -1.16 -2.76
C ASP A 57 -10.77 0.23 -2.95
N ILE A 58 -9.45 0.31 -2.87
CA ILE A 58 -8.71 1.56 -2.81
C ILE A 58 -7.70 1.55 -3.94
N VAL A 59 -7.64 2.65 -4.68
CA VAL A 59 -6.64 2.83 -5.72
C VAL A 59 -5.86 4.11 -5.43
N LEU A 60 -4.59 3.97 -5.06
CA LEU A 60 -3.67 5.08 -4.94
C LEU A 60 -2.79 5.15 -6.19
N ARG A 61 -2.59 6.35 -6.71
CA ARG A 61 -1.66 6.64 -7.80
C ARG A 61 -0.70 7.67 -7.29
N LEU A 62 0.53 7.25 -7.04
CA LEU A 62 1.55 8.07 -6.38
C LEU A 62 2.67 8.33 -7.37
N ASN A 63 2.96 9.61 -7.61
CA ASN A 63 4.22 10.00 -8.22
C ASN A 63 5.38 9.86 -7.21
N ASP A 64 6.61 10.14 -7.64
CA ASP A 64 7.81 9.93 -6.79
C ASP A 64 7.82 10.83 -5.53
N GLU A 65 7.27 12.04 -5.59
CA GLU A 65 7.15 12.93 -4.42
C GLU A 65 6.08 12.41 -3.45
N GLU A 66 4.89 12.10 -3.94
CA GLU A 66 3.78 11.55 -3.15
C GLU A 66 4.15 10.23 -2.50
N ARG A 67 4.90 9.37 -3.20
CA ARG A 67 5.43 8.11 -2.68
C ARG A 67 6.35 8.34 -1.49
N ARG A 68 7.25 9.33 -1.55
CA ARG A 68 8.14 9.69 -0.43
C ARG A 68 7.36 10.22 0.77
N LEU A 69 6.36 11.06 0.53
CA LEU A 69 5.49 11.59 1.58
C LEU A 69 4.69 10.46 2.25
N ALA A 70 4.06 9.58 1.47
CA ALA A 70 3.31 8.42 1.96
C ALA A 70 4.18 7.43 2.74
N ALA A 71 5.46 7.32 2.40
CA ALA A 71 6.40 6.49 3.16
C ALA A 71 6.74 7.05 4.55
N GLY A 72 6.64 8.37 4.74
CA GLY A 72 6.95 9.07 5.99
C GLY A 72 5.73 9.26 6.89
N GLU A 73 4.64 9.81 6.35
CA GLU A 73 3.42 10.14 7.09
C GLU A 73 2.48 8.94 7.29
N GLY A 74 2.65 7.89 6.48
CA GLY A 74 1.74 6.75 6.44
C GLY A 74 0.71 6.90 5.32
N TRP A 75 0.39 5.80 4.64
CA TRP A 75 -0.55 5.79 3.52
C TRP A 75 -1.99 6.06 3.94
N SER A 76 -2.33 5.80 5.21
CA SER A 76 -3.62 6.10 5.82
C SER A 76 -3.99 7.59 5.71
N TYR A 77 -2.98 8.48 5.62
CA TYR A 77 -3.16 9.90 5.35
C TYR A 77 -3.72 10.19 3.94
N PHE A 78 -3.47 9.30 2.98
CA PHE A 78 -3.83 9.48 1.57
C PHE A 78 -5.15 8.83 1.19
N VAL A 79 -5.84 8.22 2.16
CA VAL A 79 -7.12 7.57 1.96
C VAL A 79 -8.17 8.22 2.85
N ASP A 80 -9.36 8.47 2.29
CA ASP A 80 -10.45 9.17 2.98
C ASP A 80 -11.45 8.16 3.61
N PHE A 81 -10.93 7.09 4.21
CA PHE A 81 -11.75 6.11 4.94
C PHE A 81 -10.99 5.57 6.16
N ASP A 82 -11.72 5.30 7.25
CA ASP A 82 -11.22 4.67 8.48
C ASP A 82 -11.21 3.15 8.26
N PRO A 83 -10.06 2.52 7.94
CA PRO A 83 -10.03 1.09 7.71
C PRO A 83 -10.36 0.42 9.04
N SER A 84 -11.34 -0.48 9.06
CA SER A 84 -11.68 -1.23 10.28
C SER A 84 -10.65 -2.29 10.63
N MET A 85 -9.38 -2.07 10.25
CA MET A 85 -8.16 -2.87 10.44
C MET A 85 -7.78 -2.96 11.93
N TYR A 86 -8.75 -3.45 12.70
CA TYR A 86 -8.85 -3.71 14.12
C TYR A 86 -8.27 -2.57 14.99
N ARG A 87 -9.17 -1.67 15.45
CA ARG A 87 -8.94 -0.84 16.65
C ARG A 87 -8.40 -1.69 17.81
#